data_AF-A0A1G3QVP4-F1
#
_entry.id   AF-A0A1G3QVP4-F1
#
_cell.length_a   1.000
_cell.length_b   1.000
_cell.length_c   1.000
_cell.angle_alpha   90.00
_cell.angle_beta   90.00
_cell.angle_gamma   90.00
#
_symmetry.space_group_name_H-M   'P 1'
#
loop_
_entity.id
_entity.type
_entity.pdbx_description
1 polymer ?
#
loop_
_entity_poly.entity_id
_entity_poly.type
_entity_poly.pdbx_seq_one_letter_code
_entity_poly.pdbx_strand_id
1 'polypeptide(L)'
;MDILTLNCGSSSLKYQLYSWDRREVLSKGIVERVTVGGGFIEHYARGKGKVKKEQDCPNHKVALELVLSMLSHPAYGAIGDLSRIKAVGHRVVHGGERFAQSVIIDEAALATFKELAGLAPLHNPPNILGIEAARAALPDVPHCAVMDTAWHQTMPPAAYLYALPYSWYARHGVRRYGFHGTSFLYVAKRAAVLLGKDPFQTNLILLHIGNGASANAVRAGVSVDTSMGFTPLEGLVMGTRAGDHDPAIGYYIMGKENMPPKEMEKALNKSSGILGITEKYTDRRDVSQAAEKGDERARLAIEVEAYRIKKYIGSYLAALGRIDAVVFTAGVGEMNPVIREAALSGLEGLGIRFDPRKNTLARTRNAETVISTEASPVKTFVIPTDEELVMTEDTQALLVGSYQPHTRFSYSFQHRDYVNHERAEALAHELKERPQLAEVIARLP
;
A
#
# COMPACT_ATOMS: atom_id res chain seq x y z
N MET A 1 -8.94 -23.34 6.93
CA MET A 1 -8.76 -22.99 5.52
C MET A 1 -7.46 -22.21 5.35
N ASP A 2 -6.56 -22.61 4.44
CA ASP A 2 -5.34 -21.82 4.16
C ASP A 2 -5.52 -21.04 2.84
N ILE A 3 -5.20 -19.74 2.86
CA ILE A 3 -5.39 -18.79 1.75
C ILE A 3 -4.02 -18.26 1.32
N LEU A 4 -3.72 -18.37 0.03
CA LEU A 4 -2.52 -17.79 -0.56
C LEU A 4 -2.85 -16.41 -1.13
N THR A 5 -2.20 -15.36 -0.67
CA THR A 5 -2.28 -14.05 -1.32
C THR A 5 -1.07 -13.83 -2.20
N LEU A 6 -1.29 -13.24 -3.39
CA LEU A 6 -0.27 -12.97 -4.40
C LEU A 6 -0.31 -11.50 -4.83
N ASN A 7 0.86 -10.89 -4.88
CA ASN A 7 1.06 -9.54 -5.42
C ASN A 7 2.16 -9.59 -6.50
N CYS A 8 1.72 -9.64 -7.74
CA CYS A 8 2.56 -9.78 -8.92
C CYS A 8 2.92 -8.40 -9.49
N GLY A 9 4.13 -7.92 -9.21
CA GLY A 9 4.68 -6.71 -9.82
C GLY A 9 5.37 -7.00 -11.15
N SER A 10 5.86 -5.96 -11.84
CA SER A 10 6.57 -6.11 -13.11
C SER A 10 7.85 -6.95 -13.01
N SER A 11 8.52 -6.94 -11.84
CA SER A 11 9.80 -7.62 -11.62
C SER A 11 9.86 -8.34 -10.28
N SER A 12 8.73 -8.60 -9.64
CA SER A 12 8.66 -9.26 -8.34
C SER A 12 7.36 -10.01 -8.14
N LEU A 13 7.37 -11.04 -7.31
CA LEU A 13 6.17 -11.77 -6.88
C LEU A 13 6.20 -11.93 -5.35
N LYS A 14 5.41 -11.13 -4.64
CA LYS A 14 5.24 -11.24 -3.18
C LYS A 14 4.09 -12.19 -2.87
N TYR A 15 4.21 -12.94 -1.79
CA TYR A 15 3.19 -13.88 -1.36
C TYR A 15 3.10 -14.01 0.16
N GLN A 16 1.90 -14.39 0.62
CA GLN A 16 1.64 -14.80 2.00
C GLN A 16 0.68 -15.98 2.01
N LEU A 17 0.98 -17.01 2.79
CA LEU A 17 0.07 -18.10 3.10
C LEU A 17 -0.48 -17.89 4.52
N TYR A 18 -1.78 -17.67 4.62
CA TYR A 18 -2.48 -17.39 5.87
C TYR A 18 -3.42 -18.52 6.24
N SER A 19 -3.43 -18.92 7.51
CA SER A 19 -4.39 -19.90 8.04
C SER A 19 -5.58 -19.17 8.65
N TRP A 20 -6.74 -19.25 7.99
CA TRP A 20 -7.96 -18.60 8.45
C TRP A 20 -8.40 -19.08 9.84
N ASP A 21 -8.36 -20.40 10.06
CA ASP A 21 -8.87 -21.01 11.29
C ASP A 21 -7.99 -20.65 12.50
N ARG A 22 -6.68 -20.58 12.29
CA ARG A 22 -5.69 -20.23 13.33
C ARG A 22 -5.42 -18.73 13.43
N ARG A 23 -5.93 -17.94 12.49
CA ARG A 23 -5.69 -16.50 12.35
C ARG A 23 -4.20 -16.12 12.38
N GLU A 24 -3.38 -16.87 11.65
CA GLU A 24 -1.93 -16.67 11.65
C GLU A 24 -1.31 -16.79 10.25
N VAL A 25 -0.22 -16.05 10.05
CA VAL A 25 0.64 -16.19 8.87
C VAL A 25 1.48 -17.46 9.01
N LEU A 26 1.32 -18.39 8.08
CA LEU A 26 2.11 -19.62 8.02
C LEU A 26 3.43 -19.42 7.29
N SER A 27 3.39 -18.65 6.21
CA SER A 27 4.56 -18.33 5.40
C SER A 27 4.36 -17.00 4.71
N LYS A 28 5.47 -16.33 4.42
CA LYS A 28 5.51 -15.18 3.51
C LYS A 28 6.85 -15.11 2.82
N GLY A 29 6.89 -14.41 1.70
CA GLY A 29 8.13 -14.21 0.98
C GLY A 29 7.98 -13.35 -0.25
N ILE A 30 9.09 -13.24 -0.97
CA ILE A 30 9.18 -12.49 -2.20
C ILE A 30 10.15 -13.17 -3.15
N VAL A 31 9.75 -13.29 -4.41
CA VAL A 31 10.66 -13.50 -5.54
C VAL A 31 11.00 -12.13 -6.11
N GLU A 32 12.28 -11.81 -6.19
CA GLU A 32 12.78 -10.55 -6.75
C GLU A 32 13.46 -10.77 -8.10
N ARG A 33 13.50 -9.69 -8.90
CA ARG A 33 14.15 -9.63 -10.22
C ARG A 33 13.59 -10.64 -11.23
N VAL A 34 12.28 -10.92 -11.13
CA VAL A 34 11.54 -11.69 -12.14
C VAL A 34 11.68 -11.00 -13.50
N THR A 35 11.96 -11.76 -14.56
CA THR A 35 12.25 -11.29 -15.93
C THR A 35 13.54 -10.48 -16.13
N VAL A 36 14.26 -10.15 -15.04
CA VAL A 36 15.45 -9.27 -15.09
C VAL A 36 16.77 -10.06 -15.05
N GLY A 37 16.79 -11.23 -14.42
CA GLY A 37 17.99 -12.04 -14.19
C GLY A 37 18.73 -11.67 -12.90
N GLY A 38 19.50 -12.62 -12.37
CA GLY A 38 20.03 -12.57 -11.00
C GLY A 38 18.91 -12.67 -9.96
N GLY A 39 17.88 -13.45 -10.25
CA GLY A 39 16.70 -13.65 -9.43
C GLY A 39 17.01 -14.36 -8.12
N PHE A 40 16.24 -14.05 -7.09
CA PHE A 40 16.30 -14.76 -5.83
C PHE A 40 14.92 -14.79 -5.17
N ILE A 41 14.72 -15.80 -4.32
CA ILE A 41 13.59 -15.87 -3.41
C ILE A 41 14.06 -15.69 -1.97
N GLU A 42 13.37 -14.82 -1.24
CA GLU A 42 13.42 -14.76 0.22
C GLU A 42 12.12 -15.37 0.75
N HIS A 43 12.24 -16.45 1.50
CA HIS A 43 11.14 -17.24 2.02
C HIS A 43 11.22 -17.29 3.55
N TYR A 44 10.09 -17.16 4.20
CA TYR A 44 9.95 -17.39 5.63
C TYR A 44 8.80 -18.35 5.88
N ALA A 45 9.01 -19.32 6.76
CA ALA A 45 7.95 -20.14 7.32
C ALA A 45 8.00 -20.10 8.84
N ARG A 46 6.81 -19.98 9.45
CA ARG A 46 6.65 -19.94 10.90
C ARG A 46 7.26 -21.21 11.54
N GLY A 47 8.09 -21.03 12.55
CA GLY A 47 8.81 -22.11 13.23
C GLY A 47 10.02 -22.68 12.48
N LYS A 48 10.27 -22.29 11.23
CA LYS A 48 11.41 -22.78 10.42
C LYS A 48 12.44 -21.70 10.06
N GLY A 49 12.07 -20.43 10.18
CA GLY A 49 12.98 -19.30 9.95
C GLY A 49 13.03 -18.83 8.50
N LYS A 50 14.05 -18.05 8.16
CA LYS A 50 14.23 -17.43 6.84
C LYS A 50 15.20 -18.24 5.98
N VAL A 51 14.87 -18.37 4.69
CA VAL A 51 15.70 -18.98 3.66
C VAL A 51 15.83 -18.01 2.50
N LYS A 52 17.04 -17.85 1.97
CA LYS A 52 17.30 -17.12 0.73
C LYS A 52 17.91 -18.08 -0.28
N LYS A 53 17.38 -18.11 -1.50
CA LYS A 53 17.87 -18.97 -2.58
C LYS A 53 17.96 -18.16 -3.87
N GLU A 54 19.12 -18.21 -4.50
CA GLU A 54 19.30 -17.67 -5.85
C GLU A 54 18.64 -18.60 -6.86
N GLN A 55 17.74 -18.03 -7.66
CA GLN A 55 17.04 -18.74 -8.71
C GLN A 55 16.44 -17.74 -9.70
N ASP A 56 16.92 -17.80 -10.94
CA ASP A 56 16.38 -17.00 -12.02
C ASP A 56 14.94 -17.40 -12.37
N CYS A 57 14.10 -16.40 -12.52
CA CYS A 57 12.70 -16.56 -12.92
C CYS A 57 12.46 -15.76 -14.20
N PRO A 58 12.54 -16.40 -15.39
CA PRO A 58 12.41 -15.70 -16.67
C PRO A 58 10.99 -15.16 -16.91
N ASN A 59 9.99 -15.64 -16.16
CA ASN A 59 8.60 -15.18 -16.21
C ASN A 59 7.88 -15.47 -14.88
N HIS A 60 6.67 -14.92 -14.73
CA HIS A 60 5.85 -15.09 -13.52
C HIS A 60 5.37 -16.52 -13.28
N LYS A 61 5.28 -17.35 -14.32
CA LYS A 61 4.96 -18.77 -14.17
C LYS A 61 6.05 -19.50 -13.38
N VAL A 62 7.31 -19.35 -13.79
CA VAL A 62 8.46 -19.94 -13.08
C VAL A 62 8.59 -19.37 -11.65
N ALA A 63 8.34 -18.07 -11.49
CA ALA A 63 8.33 -17.45 -10.15
C ALA A 63 7.27 -18.07 -9.24
N LEU A 64 6.07 -18.34 -9.76
CA LEU A 64 5.01 -18.96 -8.98
C LEU A 64 5.29 -20.43 -8.67
N GLU A 65 5.78 -21.21 -9.64
CA GLU A 65 6.21 -22.59 -9.42
C GLU A 65 7.27 -22.66 -8.31
N LEU A 66 8.22 -21.71 -8.30
CA LEU A 66 9.19 -21.56 -7.23
C LEU A 66 8.51 -21.29 -5.89
N VAL A 67 7.56 -20.36 -5.80
CA VAL A 67 6.81 -20.10 -4.56
C VAL A 67 6.09 -21.34 -4.05
N LEU A 68 5.35 -22.04 -4.92
CA LEU A 68 4.62 -23.25 -4.54
C LEU A 68 5.58 -24.33 -4.03
N SER A 69 6.73 -24.51 -4.69
CA SER A 69 7.76 -25.46 -4.24
C SER A 69 8.37 -25.08 -2.88
N MET A 70 8.55 -23.78 -2.60
CA MET A 70 9.05 -23.33 -1.30
C MET A 70 8.01 -23.56 -0.21
N LEU A 71 6.73 -23.30 -0.49
CA LEU A 71 5.63 -23.50 0.46
C LEU A 71 5.48 -24.97 0.88
N SER A 72 5.68 -25.91 -0.04
CA SER A 72 5.56 -27.36 0.21
C SER A 72 6.87 -28.07 0.56
N HIS A 73 8.00 -27.36 0.61
CA HIS A 73 9.30 -27.99 0.80
C HIS A 73 9.40 -28.67 2.19
N PRO A 74 9.91 -29.92 2.29
CA PRO A 74 9.97 -30.63 3.57
C PRO A 74 10.74 -29.87 4.67
N ALA A 75 11.89 -29.28 4.31
CA ALA A 75 12.79 -28.65 5.28
C ALA A 75 12.32 -27.25 5.72
N TYR A 76 11.77 -26.45 4.82
CA TYR A 76 11.51 -25.02 5.09
C TYR A 76 10.10 -24.56 4.69
N GLY A 77 9.28 -25.41 4.08
CA GLY A 77 7.91 -25.09 3.70
C GLY A 77 6.94 -25.09 4.89
N ALA A 78 5.85 -24.34 4.77
CA ALA A 78 4.84 -24.22 5.81
C ALA A 78 3.72 -25.28 5.72
N ILE A 79 3.62 -25.97 4.59
CA ILE A 79 2.63 -27.02 4.33
C ILE A 79 3.33 -28.26 3.77
N GLY A 80 2.77 -29.45 3.99
CA GLY A 80 3.30 -30.69 3.42
C GLY A 80 2.76 -30.98 2.02
N ASP A 81 1.65 -30.34 1.64
CA ASP A 81 0.96 -30.59 0.38
C ASP A 81 0.19 -29.34 -0.07
N LEU A 82 0.15 -29.10 -1.39
CA LEU A 82 -0.47 -27.92 -1.98
C LEU A 82 -2.00 -27.94 -1.91
N SER A 83 -2.64 -29.11 -1.74
CA SER A 83 -4.10 -29.18 -1.57
C SER A 83 -4.59 -28.47 -0.31
N ARG A 84 -3.69 -28.12 0.62
CA ARG A 84 -4.01 -27.26 1.77
C ARG A 84 -4.40 -25.84 1.36
N ILE A 85 -3.90 -25.34 0.23
CA ILE A 85 -4.29 -24.05 -0.32
C ILE A 85 -5.73 -24.18 -0.84
N LYS A 86 -6.66 -23.48 -0.19
CA LYS A 86 -8.10 -23.55 -0.51
C LYS A 86 -8.61 -22.34 -1.28
N ALA A 87 -7.80 -21.29 -1.38
CA ALA A 87 -8.13 -20.08 -2.11
C ALA A 87 -6.86 -19.33 -2.50
N VAL A 88 -6.93 -18.55 -3.58
CA VAL A 88 -5.87 -17.59 -3.94
C VAL A 88 -6.45 -16.18 -4.09
N GLY A 89 -5.98 -15.23 -3.27
CA GLY A 89 -6.31 -13.82 -3.38
C GLY A 89 -5.24 -13.06 -4.18
N HIS A 90 -5.62 -12.42 -5.27
CA HIS A 90 -4.73 -11.66 -6.15
C HIS A 90 -4.90 -10.17 -5.92
N ARG A 91 -3.80 -9.47 -5.67
CA ARG A 91 -3.81 -8.01 -5.77
C ARG A 91 -3.88 -7.63 -7.23
N VAL A 92 -4.87 -6.84 -7.60
CA VAL A 92 -5.01 -6.24 -8.93
C VAL A 92 -4.93 -4.73 -8.79
N VAL A 93 -4.05 -4.08 -9.55
CA VAL A 93 -3.82 -2.64 -9.38
C VAL A 93 -5.02 -1.82 -9.86
N HIS A 94 -5.63 -2.17 -10.99
CA HIS A 94 -6.66 -1.32 -11.58
C HIS A 94 -7.92 -2.11 -11.97
N GLY A 95 -9.03 -1.87 -11.26
CA GLY A 95 -10.36 -2.44 -11.52
C GLY A 95 -11.26 -1.61 -12.44
N GLY A 96 -10.83 -0.39 -12.77
CA GLY A 96 -11.68 0.56 -13.49
C GLY A 96 -12.94 0.88 -12.68
N GLU A 97 -14.00 1.28 -13.37
CA GLU A 97 -15.33 1.45 -12.74
C GLU A 97 -16.11 0.14 -12.67
N ARG A 98 -15.62 -0.92 -13.35
CA ARG A 98 -16.29 -2.22 -13.44
C ARG A 98 -16.17 -3.00 -12.13
N PHE A 99 -15.06 -2.84 -11.42
CA PHE A 99 -14.77 -3.56 -10.18
C PHE A 99 -14.63 -2.60 -9.00
N ALA A 100 -15.76 -2.29 -8.35
CA ALA A 100 -15.83 -1.46 -7.16
C ALA A 100 -15.69 -2.24 -5.83
N GLN A 101 -15.55 -3.55 -5.91
CA GLN A 101 -15.41 -4.46 -4.78
C GLN A 101 -14.68 -5.72 -5.26
N SER A 102 -14.11 -6.50 -4.35
CA SER A 102 -13.43 -7.76 -4.68
C SER A 102 -14.36 -8.76 -5.35
N VAL A 103 -13.81 -9.60 -6.23
CA VAL A 103 -14.58 -10.55 -7.05
C VAL A 103 -13.91 -11.92 -7.13
N ILE A 104 -14.70 -12.97 -7.33
CA ILE A 104 -14.18 -14.26 -7.79
C ILE A 104 -13.77 -14.11 -9.26
N ILE A 105 -12.61 -14.65 -9.63
CA ILE A 105 -12.07 -14.59 -10.98
C ILE A 105 -12.61 -15.76 -11.78
N ASP A 106 -13.59 -15.48 -12.63
CA ASP A 106 -14.03 -16.34 -13.73
C ASP A 106 -13.47 -15.84 -15.08
N GLU A 107 -13.89 -16.46 -16.18
CA GLU A 107 -13.46 -16.06 -17.53
C GLU A 107 -13.93 -14.65 -17.90
N ALA A 108 -15.12 -14.23 -17.44
CA ALA A 108 -15.67 -12.90 -17.72
C ALA A 108 -14.88 -11.81 -16.97
N ALA A 109 -14.55 -12.06 -15.71
CA ALA A 109 -13.70 -11.19 -14.91
C ALA A 109 -12.31 -11.05 -15.53
N LEU A 110 -11.71 -12.17 -15.95
CA LEU A 110 -10.40 -12.16 -16.61
C LEU A 110 -10.41 -11.40 -17.95
N ALA A 111 -11.45 -11.58 -18.76
CA ALA A 111 -11.64 -10.82 -20.00
C ALA A 111 -11.75 -9.32 -19.71
N THR A 112 -12.51 -8.93 -18.69
CA THR A 112 -12.64 -7.53 -18.27
C THR A 112 -11.30 -6.96 -17.80
N PHE A 113 -10.48 -7.71 -17.04
CA PHE A 113 -9.14 -7.24 -16.68
C PHE A 113 -8.24 -7.00 -17.89
N LYS A 114 -8.34 -7.86 -18.92
CA LYS A 114 -7.60 -7.69 -20.19
C LYS A 114 -8.02 -6.42 -20.93
N GLU A 115 -9.32 -6.11 -20.97
CA GLU A 115 -9.83 -4.86 -21.54
C GLU A 115 -9.32 -3.63 -20.79
N LEU A 116 -9.26 -3.71 -19.45
CA LEU A 116 -8.81 -2.62 -18.59
C LEU A 116 -7.27 -2.48 -18.53
N ALA A 117 -6.51 -3.37 -19.17
CA ALA A 117 -5.05 -3.36 -19.08
C ALA A 117 -4.42 -2.03 -19.53
N GLY A 118 -5.07 -1.33 -20.48
CA GLY A 118 -4.64 -0.02 -20.96
C GLY A 118 -4.73 1.11 -19.92
N LEU A 119 -5.52 0.96 -18.85
CA LEU A 119 -5.62 1.97 -17.79
C LEU A 119 -4.38 1.99 -16.88
N ALA A 120 -3.70 0.85 -16.75
CA ALA A 120 -2.50 0.70 -15.94
C ALA A 120 -1.47 -0.22 -16.65
N PRO A 121 -0.87 0.23 -17.76
CA PRO A 121 -0.08 -0.63 -18.65
C PRO A 121 1.17 -1.23 -17.99
N LEU A 122 1.72 -0.60 -16.95
CA LEU A 122 2.86 -1.11 -16.19
C LEU A 122 2.49 -2.09 -15.07
N HIS A 123 1.20 -2.27 -14.79
CA HIS A 123 0.73 -2.98 -13.60
C HIS A 123 -0.28 -4.09 -13.89
N ASN A 124 -1.34 -3.79 -14.65
CA ASN A 124 -2.38 -4.77 -14.95
C ASN A 124 -1.85 -5.98 -15.74
N PRO A 125 -0.98 -5.83 -16.77
CA PRO A 125 -0.48 -6.99 -17.49
C PRO A 125 0.31 -7.98 -16.61
N PRO A 126 1.26 -7.54 -15.74
CA PRO A 126 1.87 -8.43 -14.75
C PRO A 126 0.86 -9.09 -13.79
N ASN A 127 -0.20 -8.39 -13.37
CA ASN A 127 -1.25 -8.98 -12.52
C ASN A 127 -2.00 -10.10 -13.27
N ILE A 128 -2.40 -9.87 -14.52
CA ILE A 128 -3.09 -10.85 -15.37
C ILE A 128 -2.23 -12.10 -15.58
N LEU A 129 -0.94 -11.92 -15.90
CA LEU A 129 0.00 -13.03 -16.07
C LEU A 129 0.14 -13.86 -14.78
N GLY A 130 0.18 -13.18 -13.62
CA GLY A 130 0.20 -13.85 -12.32
C GLY A 130 -1.07 -14.66 -12.04
N ILE A 131 -2.24 -14.10 -12.37
CA ILE A 131 -3.53 -14.77 -12.25
C ILE A 131 -3.58 -16.02 -13.15
N GLU A 132 -3.22 -15.89 -14.43
CA GLU A 132 -3.23 -17.00 -15.38
C GLU A 132 -2.24 -18.10 -14.98
N ALA A 133 -1.03 -17.74 -14.57
CA ALA A 133 -0.04 -18.69 -14.06
C ALA A 133 -0.55 -19.44 -12.83
N ALA A 134 -1.22 -18.75 -11.91
CA ALA A 134 -1.74 -19.36 -10.69
C ALA A 134 -2.94 -20.27 -10.95
N ARG A 135 -3.86 -19.89 -11.83
CA ARG A 135 -4.97 -20.76 -12.23
C ARG A 135 -4.48 -22.01 -12.95
N ALA A 136 -3.40 -21.90 -13.74
CA ALA A 136 -2.78 -23.06 -14.37
C ALA A 136 -2.11 -24.01 -13.35
N ALA A 137 -1.50 -23.47 -12.29
CA ALA A 137 -0.81 -24.25 -11.28
C ALA A 137 -1.75 -24.85 -10.22
N LEU A 138 -2.90 -24.21 -9.95
CA LEU A 138 -3.89 -24.59 -8.95
C LEU A 138 -5.31 -24.58 -9.57
N PRO A 139 -5.60 -25.43 -10.57
CA PRO A 139 -6.82 -25.33 -11.38
C PRO A 139 -8.13 -25.54 -10.62
N ASP A 140 -8.10 -26.34 -9.55
CA ASP A 140 -9.29 -26.65 -8.73
C ASP A 140 -9.47 -25.69 -7.55
N VAL A 141 -8.54 -24.74 -7.36
CA VAL A 141 -8.61 -23.74 -6.29
C VAL A 141 -9.32 -22.51 -6.83
N PRO A 142 -10.26 -21.90 -6.08
CA PRO A 142 -10.88 -20.64 -6.48
C PRO A 142 -9.91 -19.46 -6.34
N HIS A 143 -9.92 -18.56 -7.33
CA HIS A 143 -9.11 -17.34 -7.37
C HIS A 143 -10.00 -16.11 -7.17
N CYS A 144 -9.57 -15.16 -6.36
CA CYS A 144 -10.26 -13.89 -6.13
C CYS A 144 -9.34 -12.73 -6.52
N ALA A 145 -9.92 -11.63 -7.01
CA ALA A 145 -9.21 -10.39 -7.29
C ALA A 145 -9.63 -9.31 -6.28
N VAL A 146 -8.64 -8.62 -5.73
CA VAL A 146 -8.80 -7.54 -4.77
C VAL A 146 -8.13 -6.31 -5.37
N MET A 147 -8.94 -5.29 -5.68
CA MET A 147 -8.47 -4.14 -6.46
C MET A 147 -8.03 -2.99 -5.57
N ASP A 148 -6.85 -2.45 -5.84
CA ASP A 148 -6.35 -1.22 -5.18
C ASP A 148 -7.30 -0.02 -5.39
N THR A 149 -8.05 0.00 -6.50
CA THR A 149 -8.98 1.08 -6.86
C THR A 149 -10.35 0.97 -6.17
N ALA A 150 -10.68 -0.18 -5.57
CA ALA A 150 -12.04 -0.46 -5.09
C ALA A 150 -12.47 0.45 -3.92
N TRP A 151 -11.57 0.64 -2.94
CA TRP A 151 -11.78 1.53 -1.79
C TRP A 151 -12.21 2.95 -2.20
N HIS A 152 -11.69 3.43 -3.33
CA HIS A 152 -11.88 4.79 -3.79
C HIS A 152 -13.13 5.00 -4.65
N GLN A 153 -13.90 3.95 -4.95
CA GLN A 153 -15.12 4.09 -5.78
C GLN A 153 -16.25 4.86 -5.09
N THR A 154 -16.10 5.22 -3.82
CA THR A 154 -17.01 6.12 -3.09
C THR A 154 -16.73 7.61 -3.33
N MET A 155 -15.68 7.98 -4.07
CA MET A 155 -15.37 9.38 -4.37
C MET A 155 -16.52 10.05 -5.15
N PRO A 156 -16.94 11.28 -4.78
CA PRO A 156 -17.94 12.02 -5.52
C PRO A 156 -17.39 12.55 -6.86
N PRO A 157 -18.24 12.86 -7.85
CA PRO A 157 -17.83 13.39 -9.17
C PRO A 157 -16.89 14.59 -9.09
N ALA A 158 -17.10 15.50 -8.14
CA ALA A 158 -16.25 16.67 -7.95
C ALA A 158 -14.81 16.33 -7.56
N ALA A 159 -14.54 15.15 -6.99
CA ALA A 159 -13.19 14.72 -6.62
C ALA A 159 -12.52 13.88 -7.72
N TYR A 160 -13.30 13.14 -8.52
CA TYR A 160 -12.74 12.23 -9.51
C TYR A 160 -12.70 12.75 -10.94
N LEU A 161 -13.52 13.74 -11.30
CA LEU A 161 -13.47 14.34 -12.63
C LEU A 161 -12.33 15.36 -12.70
N TYR A 162 -11.45 15.19 -13.68
CA TYR A 162 -10.50 16.23 -14.03
C TYR A 162 -11.19 17.33 -14.83
N ALA A 163 -10.69 18.57 -14.71
CA ALA A 163 -11.11 19.70 -15.54
C ALA A 163 -10.50 19.62 -16.97
N LEU A 164 -10.79 18.51 -17.65
CA LEU A 164 -10.36 18.16 -19.01
C LEU A 164 -11.61 18.00 -19.91
N PRO A 165 -11.46 17.88 -21.24
CA PRO A 165 -12.60 17.61 -22.11
C PRO A 165 -13.43 16.41 -21.59
N TYR A 166 -14.70 16.64 -21.28
CA TYR A 166 -15.57 15.64 -20.67
C TYR A 166 -15.71 14.36 -21.52
N SER A 167 -15.51 14.48 -22.83
CA SER A 167 -15.48 13.34 -23.76
C SER A 167 -14.40 12.31 -23.42
N TRP A 168 -13.29 12.70 -22.79
CA TRP A 168 -12.23 11.77 -22.39
C TRP A 168 -12.66 10.89 -21.21
N TYR A 169 -13.40 11.46 -20.25
CA TYR A 169 -14.09 10.66 -19.24
C TYR A 169 -15.13 9.73 -19.89
N ALA A 170 -16.04 10.30 -20.69
CA ALA A 170 -17.17 9.55 -21.24
C ALA A 170 -16.76 8.40 -22.19
N ARG A 171 -15.67 8.54 -22.95
CA ARG A 171 -15.22 7.54 -23.94
C ARG A 171 -14.08 6.65 -23.44
N HIS A 172 -13.21 7.17 -22.60
CA HIS A 172 -11.95 6.50 -22.23
C HIS A 172 -11.80 6.28 -20.72
N GLY A 173 -12.78 6.68 -19.90
CA GLY A 173 -12.73 6.50 -18.46
C GLY A 173 -11.64 7.35 -17.79
N VAL A 174 -11.24 8.47 -18.39
CA VAL A 174 -10.24 9.37 -17.77
C VAL A 174 -10.86 10.05 -16.54
N ARG A 175 -10.50 9.54 -15.37
CA ARG A 175 -10.90 10.03 -14.03
C ARG A 175 -9.85 9.66 -12.99
N ARG A 176 -9.95 10.24 -11.81
CA ARG A 176 -9.24 9.74 -10.62
C ARG A 176 -9.79 8.37 -10.25
N TYR A 177 -8.91 7.39 -10.15
CA TYR A 177 -9.21 6.07 -9.59
C TYR A 177 -8.63 5.91 -8.20
N GLY A 178 -7.38 6.33 -8.00
CA GLY A 178 -6.65 6.13 -6.74
C GLY A 178 -6.15 4.70 -6.54
N PHE A 179 -5.10 4.54 -5.73
CA PHE A 179 -4.47 3.24 -5.45
C PHE A 179 -4.05 3.16 -3.97
N HIS A 180 -3.49 2.02 -3.57
CA HIS A 180 -3.25 1.65 -2.16
C HIS A 180 -4.56 1.54 -1.35
N GLY A 181 -5.68 1.25 -2.01
CA GLY A 181 -7.00 1.19 -1.38
C GLY A 181 -7.11 0.15 -0.26
N THR A 182 -6.49 -1.02 -0.42
CA THR A 182 -6.42 -2.06 0.63
C THR A 182 -5.68 -1.57 1.87
N SER A 183 -4.57 -0.85 1.67
CA SER A 183 -3.81 -0.25 2.77
C SER A 183 -4.63 0.81 3.50
N PHE A 184 -5.28 1.70 2.75
CA PHE A 184 -6.13 2.74 3.33
C PHE A 184 -7.32 2.17 4.08
N LEU A 185 -8.00 1.18 3.51
CA LEU A 185 -9.09 0.47 4.17
C LEU A 185 -8.64 -0.10 5.52
N TYR A 186 -7.51 -0.82 5.56
CA TYR A 186 -6.98 -1.39 6.79
C TYR A 186 -6.73 -0.31 7.85
N VAL A 187 -5.93 0.71 7.52
CA VAL A 187 -5.55 1.73 8.51
C VAL A 187 -6.69 2.66 8.90
N ALA A 188 -7.69 2.86 8.03
CA ALA A 188 -8.91 3.61 8.35
C ALA A 188 -9.69 2.92 9.48
N LYS A 189 -9.94 1.61 9.33
CA LYS A 189 -10.68 0.81 10.32
C LYS A 189 -9.88 0.69 11.62
N ARG A 190 -8.56 0.49 11.54
CA ARG A 190 -7.69 0.48 12.73
C ARG A 190 -7.69 1.82 13.46
N ALA A 191 -7.59 2.93 12.75
CA ALA A 191 -7.64 4.25 13.36
C ALA A 191 -8.97 4.51 14.08
N ALA A 192 -10.10 4.06 13.53
CA ALA A 192 -11.39 4.15 14.20
C ALA A 192 -11.43 3.38 15.53
N VAL A 193 -10.85 2.17 15.57
CA VAL A 193 -10.70 1.38 16.80
C VAL A 193 -9.85 2.12 17.84
N LEU A 194 -8.71 2.70 17.44
CA LEU A 194 -7.84 3.48 18.33
C LEU A 194 -8.51 4.78 18.82
N LEU A 195 -9.43 5.34 18.04
CA LEU A 195 -10.25 6.49 18.42
C LEU A 195 -11.44 6.12 19.31
N GLY A 196 -11.76 4.82 19.45
CA GLY A 196 -12.94 4.36 20.18
C GLY A 196 -14.26 4.71 19.49
N LYS A 197 -14.25 4.81 18.16
CA LYS A 197 -15.39 5.26 17.36
C LYS A 197 -15.83 4.19 16.38
N ASP A 198 -17.11 4.23 16.00
CA ASP A 198 -17.57 3.54 14.81
C ASP A 198 -16.82 4.10 13.57
N PRO A 199 -16.34 3.26 12.63
CA PRO A 199 -15.62 3.72 11.46
C PRO A 199 -16.36 4.76 10.62
N PHE A 200 -17.69 4.68 10.54
CA PHE A 200 -18.54 5.62 9.81
C PHE A 200 -18.80 6.92 10.59
N GLN A 201 -18.23 7.06 11.80
CA GLN A 201 -18.22 8.28 12.59
C GLN A 201 -16.83 8.93 12.67
N THR A 202 -15.94 8.58 11.74
CA THR A 202 -14.58 9.13 11.67
C THR A 202 -14.32 9.89 10.38
N ASN A 203 -13.57 10.99 10.50
CA ASN A 203 -12.95 11.71 9.39
C ASN A 203 -11.43 11.64 9.53
N LEU A 204 -10.73 11.11 8.53
CA LEU A 204 -9.32 10.78 8.63
C LEU A 204 -8.54 11.33 7.43
N ILE A 205 -7.29 11.69 7.65
CA ILE A 205 -6.29 11.86 6.59
C ILE A 205 -5.29 10.72 6.72
N LEU A 206 -5.21 9.88 5.71
CA LEU A 206 -4.34 8.71 5.70
C LEU A 206 -3.17 8.95 4.76
N LEU A 207 -1.96 8.64 5.20
CA LEU A 207 -0.71 8.90 4.51
C LEU A 207 0.04 7.57 4.36
N HIS A 208 -0.15 6.89 3.22
CA HIS A 208 0.62 5.72 2.83
C HIS A 208 1.93 6.21 2.22
N ILE A 209 3.01 6.24 3.00
CA ILE A 209 4.30 6.76 2.54
C ILE A 209 5.28 5.59 2.41
N GLY A 210 5.54 5.18 1.18
CA GLY A 210 6.50 4.15 0.82
C GLY A 210 7.32 4.54 -0.41
N ASN A 211 7.79 3.53 -1.16
CA ASN A 211 8.44 3.82 -2.44
C ASN A 211 7.46 4.43 -3.45
N GLY A 212 6.21 3.95 -3.46
CA GLY A 212 5.05 4.73 -3.89
C GLY A 212 4.42 5.40 -2.68
N ALA A 213 3.92 6.62 -2.84
CA ALA A 213 3.31 7.36 -1.76
C ALA A 213 1.96 7.94 -2.21
N SER A 214 0.95 7.85 -1.36
CA SER A 214 -0.34 8.50 -1.58
C SER A 214 -0.97 8.98 -0.28
N ALA A 215 -1.84 9.97 -0.41
CA ALA A 215 -2.71 10.46 0.66
C ALA A 215 -4.17 10.12 0.34
N ASN A 216 -5.00 9.93 1.36
CA ASN A 216 -6.44 9.69 1.21
C ASN A 216 -7.23 10.51 2.24
N ALA A 217 -8.26 11.21 1.77
CA ALA A 217 -9.25 11.85 2.61
C ALA A 217 -10.42 10.88 2.85
N VAL A 218 -10.71 10.59 4.11
CA VAL A 218 -11.81 9.73 4.53
C VAL A 218 -12.84 10.58 5.26
N ARG A 219 -14.10 10.50 4.83
CA ARG A 219 -15.24 11.10 5.52
C ARG A 219 -16.22 10.01 5.88
N ALA A 220 -16.64 9.95 7.14
CA ALA A 220 -17.61 8.97 7.62
C ALA A 220 -17.27 7.54 7.12
N GLY A 221 -16.01 7.13 7.27
CA GLY A 221 -15.57 5.77 6.95
C GLY A 221 -15.44 5.42 5.46
N VAL A 222 -15.62 6.38 4.54
CA VAL A 222 -15.47 6.17 3.09
C VAL A 222 -14.45 7.12 2.46
N SER A 223 -13.78 6.67 1.39
CA SER A 223 -12.87 7.49 0.61
C SER A 223 -13.62 8.60 -0.14
N VAL A 224 -13.26 9.86 0.10
CA VAL A 224 -13.85 11.02 -0.60
C VAL A 224 -12.85 11.76 -1.49
N ASP A 225 -11.55 11.55 -1.30
CA ASP A 225 -10.49 12.06 -2.18
C ASP A 225 -9.20 11.25 -2.00
N THR A 226 -8.32 11.20 -3.00
CA THR A 226 -7.02 10.49 -2.94
C THR A 226 -6.00 11.13 -3.87
N SER A 227 -4.73 11.15 -3.46
CA SER A 227 -3.72 11.95 -4.17
C SER A 227 -3.34 11.35 -5.51
N MET A 228 -3.36 10.02 -5.60
CA MET A 228 -3.13 9.34 -6.87
C MET A 228 -4.34 9.46 -7.78
N GLY A 229 -4.04 9.45 -9.07
CA GLY A 229 -4.94 9.91 -10.12
C GLY A 229 -5.59 8.80 -10.92
N PHE A 230 -5.68 9.09 -12.22
CA PHE A 230 -5.85 8.11 -13.29
C PHE A 230 -4.75 7.05 -13.25
N THR A 231 -3.52 7.45 -12.93
CA THR A 231 -2.36 6.56 -12.77
C THR A 231 -1.72 6.75 -11.40
N PRO A 232 -0.84 5.82 -10.97
CA PRO A 232 -0.08 5.98 -9.74
C PRO A 232 0.99 7.09 -9.78
N LEU A 233 1.06 7.91 -10.83
CA LEU A 233 2.04 8.99 -10.98
C LEU A 233 1.66 10.26 -10.20
N GLU A 234 0.36 10.60 -10.16
CA GLU A 234 -0.14 11.84 -9.55
C GLU A 234 0.04 11.82 -8.02
N GLY A 235 0.19 13.01 -7.45
CA GLY A 235 0.10 13.26 -6.02
C GLY A 235 1.43 13.55 -5.36
N LEU A 236 1.77 12.72 -4.37
CA LEU A 236 2.95 12.92 -3.53
C LEU A 236 4.25 12.68 -4.30
N VAL A 237 5.34 13.22 -3.75
CA VAL A 237 6.70 12.85 -4.17
C VAL A 237 6.95 11.40 -3.78
N MET A 238 7.57 10.63 -4.68
CA MET A 238 7.80 9.20 -4.50
C MET A 238 9.28 8.87 -4.77
N GLY A 239 9.66 7.60 -4.67
CA GLY A 239 11.06 7.21 -4.87
C GLY A 239 11.60 7.56 -6.25
N THR A 240 10.85 7.21 -7.30
CA THR A 240 11.23 7.43 -8.71
C THR A 240 10.17 8.15 -9.55
N ARG A 241 9.00 8.40 -8.96
CA ARG A 241 7.85 9.03 -9.62
C ARG A 241 7.79 10.51 -9.28
N ALA A 242 7.45 11.34 -10.27
CA ALA A 242 7.46 12.79 -10.13
C ALA A 242 6.43 13.34 -9.12
N GLY A 243 5.25 12.73 -9.02
CA GLY A 243 4.13 13.32 -8.29
C GLY A 243 3.54 14.51 -9.06
N ASP A 244 2.87 15.41 -8.35
CA ASP A 244 2.26 16.61 -8.94
C ASP A 244 3.30 17.60 -9.48
N HIS A 245 3.13 17.94 -10.75
CA HIS A 245 3.90 18.95 -11.48
C HIS A 245 3.02 19.62 -12.53
N ASP A 246 3.51 20.72 -13.11
CA ASP A 246 2.82 21.39 -14.21
C ASP A 246 2.76 20.47 -15.45
N PRO A 247 1.56 20.13 -15.97
CA PRO A 247 1.41 19.28 -17.15
C PRO A 247 2.15 19.78 -18.40
N ALA A 248 2.43 21.08 -18.52
CA ALA A 248 3.16 21.66 -19.65
C ALA A 248 4.66 21.33 -19.64
N ILE A 249 5.24 20.99 -18.48
CA ILE A 249 6.68 20.70 -18.34
C ILE A 249 7.08 19.52 -19.23
N GLY A 250 6.25 18.47 -19.30
CA GLY A 250 6.54 17.30 -20.14
C GLY A 250 6.72 17.67 -21.61
N TYR A 251 5.79 18.44 -22.17
CA TYR A 251 5.88 18.92 -23.56
C TYR A 251 7.07 19.85 -23.79
N TYR A 252 7.36 20.74 -22.82
CA TYR A 252 8.49 21.63 -22.90
C TYR A 252 9.83 20.87 -22.97
N ILE A 253 10.04 19.91 -22.06
CA ILE A 253 11.26 19.10 -22.03
C ILE A 253 11.35 18.18 -23.25
N MET A 254 10.23 17.59 -23.69
CA MET A 254 10.21 16.81 -24.93
C MET A 254 10.69 17.63 -26.13
N GLY A 255 10.25 18.88 -26.26
CA GLY A 255 10.72 19.77 -27.32
C GLY A 255 12.19 20.20 -27.17
N LYS A 256 12.69 20.37 -25.94
CA LYS A 256 14.07 20.77 -25.69
C LYS A 256 15.09 19.64 -25.90
N GLU A 257 14.74 18.45 -25.45
CA GLU A 257 15.62 17.26 -25.48
C GLU A 257 15.37 16.37 -26.70
N ASN A 258 14.43 16.75 -27.59
CA ASN A 258 13.89 15.88 -28.64
C ASN A 258 13.45 14.51 -28.10
N MET A 259 12.91 14.50 -26.87
CA MET A 259 12.58 13.28 -26.14
C MET A 259 11.23 12.71 -26.61
N PRO A 260 11.15 11.45 -27.06
CA PRO A 260 9.90 10.82 -27.46
C PRO A 260 8.91 10.67 -26.27
N PRO A 261 7.59 10.61 -26.52
CA PRO A 261 6.59 10.48 -25.46
C PRO A 261 6.82 9.32 -24.49
N LYS A 262 7.26 8.16 -25.01
CA LYS A 262 7.55 6.96 -24.20
C LYS A 262 8.74 7.14 -23.27
N GLU A 263 9.74 7.92 -23.70
CA GLU A 263 10.88 8.25 -22.84
C GLU A 263 10.49 9.25 -21.76
N MET A 264 9.61 10.21 -22.07
CA MET A 264 9.04 11.12 -21.07
C MET A 264 8.21 10.35 -20.02
N GLU A 265 7.35 9.43 -20.44
CA GLU A 265 6.60 8.56 -19.53
C GLU A 265 7.54 7.78 -18.60
N LYS A 266 8.61 7.22 -19.16
CA LYS A 266 9.64 6.51 -18.40
C LYS A 266 10.37 7.46 -17.43
N ALA A 267 10.76 8.65 -17.87
CA ALA A 267 11.45 9.64 -17.03
C ALA A 267 10.59 10.04 -15.82
N LEU A 268 9.30 10.32 -16.04
CA LEU A 268 8.35 10.68 -14.99
C LEU A 268 8.10 9.54 -13.99
N ASN A 269 8.21 8.27 -14.41
CA ASN A 269 7.93 7.11 -13.56
C ASN A 269 9.17 6.47 -12.91
N LYS A 270 10.35 6.58 -13.54
CA LYS A 270 11.54 5.81 -13.19
C LYS A 270 12.77 6.66 -12.89
N SER A 271 12.78 7.94 -13.27
CA SER A 271 13.94 8.83 -13.14
C SER A 271 13.64 10.15 -12.42
N SER A 272 12.45 10.27 -11.81
CA SER A 272 11.99 11.49 -11.14
C SER A 272 11.91 11.28 -9.62
N GLY A 273 11.17 12.14 -8.91
CA GLY A 273 10.96 12.01 -7.46
C GLY A 273 12.26 12.21 -6.68
N ILE A 274 12.42 11.45 -5.59
CA ILE A 274 13.64 11.49 -4.76
C ILE A 274 14.88 11.16 -5.58
N LEU A 275 14.80 10.18 -6.49
CA LEU A 275 15.91 9.85 -7.39
C LEU A 275 16.26 11.01 -8.30
N GLY A 276 15.27 11.70 -8.87
CA GLY A 276 15.51 12.84 -9.76
C GLY A 276 16.20 14.01 -9.05
N ILE A 277 15.86 14.27 -7.79
CA ILE A 277 16.47 15.36 -7.00
C ILE A 277 17.88 14.99 -6.53
N THR A 278 18.06 13.77 -6.04
CA THR A 278 19.33 13.32 -5.46
C THR A 278 20.31 12.78 -6.51
N GLU A 279 19.82 12.41 -7.69
CA GLU A 279 20.53 11.68 -8.76
C GLU A 279 21.16 10.35 -8.33
N LYS A 280 20.85 9.86 -7.11
CA LYS A 280 21.57 8.76 -6.49
C LYS A 280 20.69 7.80 -5.70
N TYR A 281 19.76 8.31 -4.91
CA TYR A 281 19.04 7.51 -3.92
C TYR A 281 17.56 7.39 -4.27
N THR A 282 16.99 6.21 -4.02
CA THR A 282 15.54 5.97 -4.03
C THR A 282 15.00 5.64 -2.64
N ASP A 283 15.85 5.01 -1.83
CA ASP A 283 15.54 4.63 -0.45
C ASP A 283 15.70 5.82 0.50
N ARG A 284 14.64 6.15 1.25
CA ARG A 284 14.65 7.26 2.21
C ARG A 284 15.65 7.06 3.34
N ARG A 285 16.06 5.82 3.64
CA ARG A 285 17.10 5.55 4.65
C ARG A 285 18.45 6.12 4.21
N ASP A 286 18.81 5.90 2.94
CA ASP A 286 20.06 6.41 2.39
C ASP A 286 20.03 7.93 2.25
N VAL A 287 18.87 8.49 1.86
CA VAL A 287 18.66 9.95 1.81
C VAL A 287 18.83 10.57 3.19
N SER A 288 18.19 10.04 4.24
CA SER A 288 18.34 10.56 5.60
C SER A 288 19.79 10.51 6.08
N GLN A 289 20.51 9.40 5.84
CA GLN A 289 21.93 9.29 6.21
C GLN A 289 22.81 10.28 5.42
N ALA A 290 22.54 10.49 4.13
CA ALA A 290 23.27 11.45 3.32
C ALA A 290 23.02 12.89 3.80
N ALA A 291 21.78 13.24 4.10
CA ALA A 291 21.39 14.54 4.64
C ALA A 291 22.06 14.84 5.99
N GLU A 292 22.15 13.85 6.88
CA GLU A 292 22.89 13.94 8.15
C GLU A 292 24.39 14.22 7.92
N LYS A 293 24.96 13.62 6.87
CA LYS A 293 26.37 13.80 6.47
C LYS A 293 26.65 15.09 5.70
N GLY A 294 25.65 15.95 5.47
CA GLY A 294 25.85 17.24 4.79
C GLY A 294 25.46 17.29 3.32
N ASP A 295 24.87 16.23 2.75
CA ASP A 295 24.40 16.24 1.36
C ASP A 295 23.20 17.19 1.19
N GLU A 296 23.41 18.30 0.50
CA GLU A 296 22.41 19.35 0.29
C GLU A 296 21.24 18.87 -0.56
N ARG A 297 21.47 18.03 -1.57
CA ARG A 297 20.39 17.49 -2.43
C ARG A 297 19.55 16.47 -1.66
N ALA A 298 20.15 15.70 -0.77
CA ALA A 298 19.42 14.79 0.11
C ALA A 298 18.51 15.56 1.10
N ARG A 299 19.00 16.67 1.68
CA ARG A 299 18.18 17.57 2.51
C ARG A 299 17.03 18.18 1.71
N LEU A 300 17.34 18.72 0.53
CA LEU A 300 16.34 19.28 -0.37
C LEU A 300 15.26 18.24 -0.75
N ALA A 301 15.65 17.00 -1.03
CA ALA A 301 14.69 15.94 -1.36
C ALA A 301 13.73 15.65 -0.19
N ILE A 302 14.23 15.62 1.05
CA ILE A 302 13.41 15.48 2.26
C ILE A 302 12.44 16.66 2.40
N GLU A 303 12.92 17.89 2.23
CA GLU A 303 12.10 19.10 2.32
C GLU A 303 10.99 19.11 1.26
N VAL A 304 11.31 18.78 0.01
CA VAL A 304 10.35 18.72 -1.10
C VAL A 304 9.29 17.65 -0.87
N GLU A 305 9.66 16.47 -0.38
CA GLU A 305 8.72 15.39 -0.03
C GLU A 305 7.80 15.81 1.12
N ALA A 306 8.39 16.26 2.24
CA ALA A 306 7.64 16.66 3.42
C ALA A 306 6.70 17.85 3.16
N TYR A 307 7.15 18.84 2.38
CA TYR A 307 6.33 19.97 1.97
C TYR A 307 5.12 19.53 1.14
N ARG A 308 5.30 18.57 0.22
CA ARG A 308 4.19 18.02 -0.58
C ARG A 308 3.18 17.30 0.30
N ILE A 309 3.64 16.47 1.24
CA ILE A 309 2.78 15.79 2.23
C ILE A 309 2.00 16.82 3.05
N LYS A 310 2.67 17.84 3.57
CA LYS A 310 2.05 18.93 4.35
C LYS A 310 0.94 19.64 3.59
N LYS A 311 1.17 19.96 2.31
CA LYS A 311 0.15 20.55 1.44
C LYS A 311 -1.08 19.65 1.29
N TYR A 312 -0.87 18.34 1.13
CA TYR A 312 -1.98 17.37 1.06
C TYR A 312 -2.75 17.24 2.36
N ILE A 313 -2.08 17.33 3.51
CA ILE A 313 -2.76 17.40 4.81
C ILE A 313 -3.66 18.65 4.85
N GLY A 314 -3.14 19.81 4.46
CA GLY A 314 -3.90 21.05 4.43
C GLY A 314 -5.09 21.02 3.45
N SER A 315 -4.88 20.51 2.23
CA SER A 315 -5.96 20.42 1.23
C SER A 315 -7.06 19.47 1.67
N TYR A 316 -6.72 18.33 2.25
CA TYR A 316 -7.71 17.36 2.72
C TYR A 316 -8.37 17.79 4.02
N LEU A 317 -7.69 18.51 4.89
CA LEU A 317 -8.34 19.16 6.02
C LEU A 317 -9.39 20.16 5.55
N ALA A 318 -9.07 20.98 4.54
CA ALA A 318 -10.05 21.90 3.94
C ALA A 318 -11.21 21.16 3.26
N ALA A 319 -10.92 20.08 2.53
CA ALA A 319 -11.96 19.26 1.88
C ALA A 319 -12.88 18.56 2.88
N LEU A 320 -12.35 18.13 4.03
CA LEU A 320 -13.08 17.41 5.08
C LEU A 320 -13.77 18.33 6.09
N GLY A 321 -13.23 19.54 6.32
CA GLY A 321 -13.67 20.52 7.32
C GLY A 321 -13.16 20.21 8.73
N ARG A 322 -13.49 19.02 9.25
CA ARG A 322 -13.00 18.51 10.53
C ARG A 322 -12.45 17.11 10.37
N ILE A 323 -11.32 16.84 11.01
CA ILE A 323 -10.69 15.51 11.05
C ILE A 323 -10.48 15.06 12.50
N ASP A 324 -10.55 13.76 12.71
CA ASP A 324 -10.28 13.12 14.00
C ASP A 324 -8.81 12.72 14.12
N ALA A 325 -8.20 12.26 13.01
CA ALA A 325 -6.81 11.85 13.01
C ALA A 325 -6.09 12.01 11.65
N VAL A 326 -4.77 12.14 11.75
CA VAL A 326 -3.81 11.89 10.67
C VAL A 326 -3.11 10.57 10.93
N VAL A 327 -3.00 9.71 9.92
CA VAL A 327 -2.41 8.37 10.06
C VAL A 327 -1.26 8.22 9.08
N PHE A 328 -0.06 7.90 9.59
CA PHE A 328 1.07 7.48 8.76
C PHE A 328 1.15 5.96 8.71
N THR A 329 1.42 5.43 7.53
CA THR A 329 1.58 4.00 7.28
C THR A 329 2.58 3.74 6.15
N ALA A 330 2.82 2.47 5.85
CA ALA A 330 3.80 1.96 4.89
C ALA A 330 5.25 2.25 5.28
N GLY A 331 6.18 1.68 4.51
CA GLY A 331 7.57 1.52 4.95
C GLY A 331 8.28 2.80 5.42
N VAL A 332 8.05 3.95 4.77
CA VAL A 332 8.64 5.24 5.17
C VAL A 332 7.79 5.90 6.26
N GLY A 333 6.47 5.90 6.12
CA GLY A 333 5.55 6.48 7.11
C GLY A 333 5.65 5.82 8.48
N GLU A 334 5.95 4.52 8.52
CA GLU A 334 6.17 3.74 9.76
C GLU A 334 7.54 4.02 10.39
N MET A 335 8.59 4.16 9.58
CA MET A 335 9.98 4.05 10.06
C MET A 335 10.80 5.34 10.04
N ASN A 336 10.34 6.38 9.34
CA ASN A 336 11.07 7.63 9.15
C ASN A 336 10.45 8.78 9.95
N PRO A 337 10.93 9.05 11.19
CA PRO A 337 10.39 10.15 12.00
C PRO A 337 10.72 11.53 11.41
N VAL A 338 11.81 11.67 10.65
CA VAL A 338 12.25 12.94 10.06
C VAL A 338 11.23 13.44 9.05
N ILE A 339 10.75 12.56 8.16
CA ILE A 339 9.71 12.89 7.19
C ILE A 339 8.39 13.24 7.89
N ARG A 340 7.99 12.47 8.91
CA ARG A 340 6.76 12.76 9.68
C ARG A 340 6.83 14.12 10.35
N GLU A 341 7.93 14.40 11.03
CA GLU A 341 8.16 15.68 11.71
C GLU A 341 8.10 16.83 10.70
N ALA A 342 8.91 16.80 9.64
CA ALA A 342 8.92 17.86 8.64
C ALA A 342 7.55 18.10 7.98
N ALA A 343 6.75 17.04 7.79
CA ALA A 343 5.41 17.12 7.24
C ALA A 343 4.38 17.71 8.23
N LEU A 344 4.56 17.51 9.54
CA LEU A 344 3.63 17.93 10.59
C LEU A 344 3.98 19.29 11.22
N SER A 345 5.25 19.71 11.20
CA SER A 345 5.68 20.97 11.82
C SER A 345 4.94 22.17 11.23
N GLY A 346 4.46 23.07 12.08
CA GLY A 346 3.72 24.27 11.66
C GLY A 346 2.22 24.05 11.42
N LEU A 347 1.68 22.86 11.73
CA LEU A 347 0.24 22.55 11.65
C LEU A 347 -0.49 22.70 13.00
N GLU A 348 0.15 23.24 14.02
CA GLU A 348 -0.40 23.38 15.37
C GLU A 348 -1.64 24.30 15.38
N GLY A 349 -1.63 25.34 14.52
CA GLY A 349 -2.76 26.24 14.29
C GLY A 349 -3.97 25.57 13.62
N LEU A 350 -3.77 24.41 12.98
CA LEU A 350 -4.83 23.56 12.43
C LEU A 350 -5.23 22.44 13.40
N GLY A 351 -4.73 22.45 14.64
CA GLY A 351 -5.07 21.48 15.67
C GLY A 351 -4.26 20.17 15.59
N ILE A 352 -3.23 20.09 14.74
CA ILE A 352 -2.36 18.92 14.65
C ILE A 352 -1.09 19.20 15.45
N ARG A 353 -0.96 18.57 16.63
CA ARG A 353 0.16 18.79 17.55
C ARG A 353 0.83 17.46 17.89
N PHE A 354 1.99 17.21 17.31
CA PHE A 354 2.78 16.01 17.62
C PHE A 354 3.80 16.27 18.73
N ASP A 355 4.21 15.20 19.41
CA ASP A 355 5.27 15.17 20.39
C ASP A 355 6.55 14.66 19.69
N PRO A 356 7.62 15.47 19.58
CA PRO A 356 8.85 15.07 18.90
C PRO A 356 9.48 13.81 19.48
N ARG A 357 9.45 13.62 20.80
CA ARG A 357 9.99 12.43 21.45
C ARG A 357 9.14 11.21 21.08
N LYS A 358 7.81 11.32 21.16
CA LYS A 358 6.94 10.20 20.73
C LYS A 358 7.17 9.85 19.26
N ASN A 359 7.33 10.86 18.40
CA ASN A 359 7.62 10.67 16.98
C ASN A 359 8.93 9.91 16.74
N THR A 360 10.02 10.26 17.44
CA THR A 360 11.30 9.54 17.34
C THR A 360 11.20 8.09 17.80
N LEU A 361 10.43 7.83 18.87
CA LEU A 361 10.25 6.49 19.42
C LEU A 361 9.38 5.58 18.55
N ALA A 362 8.38 6.14 17.87
CA ALA A 362 7.44 5.46 16.98
C ALA A 362 8.08 4.96 15.67
N ARG A 363 9.07 4.08 15.80
CA ARG A 363 9.81 3.43 14.71
C ARG A 363 9.74 1.93 14.90
N THR A 364 8.58 1.34 14.63
CA THR A 364 8.34 -0.10 14.73
C THR A 364 7.31 -0.52 13.69
N ARG A 365 7.37 -1.78 13.29
CA ARG A 365 6.32 -2.44 12.48
C ARG A 365 5.46 -3.39 13.32
N ASN A 366 5.76 -3.49 14.61
CA ASN A 366 5.20 -4.49 15.52
C ASN A 366 4.10 -3.91 16.44
N ALA A 367 3.89 -2.59 16.41
CA ALA A 367 2.84 -1.93 17.18
C ALA A 367 2.21 -0.77 16.42
N GLU A 368 0.95 -0.50 16.75
CA GLU A 368 0.28 0.76 16.42
C GLU A 368 0.69 1.79 17.48
N THR A 369 1.07 2.99 17.05
CA THR A 369 1.60 4.02 17.96
C THR A 369 0.90 5.35 17.79
N VAL A 370 0.92 6.17 18.84
CA VAL A 370 0.39 7.52 18.86
C VAL A 370 1.52 8.52 19.09
N ILE A 371 1.61 9.51 18.20
CA ILE A 371 2.65 10.55 18.24
C ILE A 371 2.09 11.93 18.54
N SER A 372 0.77 12.10 18.62
CA SER A 372 0.16 13.35 19.07
C SER A 372 0.41 13.61 20.57
N THR A 373 0.50 14.89 20.93
CA THR A 373 0.42 15.33 22.33
C THR A 373 -0.97 15.00 22.91
N GLU A 374 -1.09 14.92 24.24
CA GLU A 374 -2.39 14.69 24.89
C GLU A 374 -3.40 15.81 24.60
N ALA A 375 -2.91 17.06 24.52
CA ALA A 375 -3.70 18.25 24.23
C ALA A 375 -4.03 18.43 22.73
N SER A 376 -3.56 17.56 21.85
CA SER A 376 -3.85 17.66 20.41
C SER A 376 -5.32 17.33 20.14
N PRO A 377 -6.12 18.23 19.55
CA PRO A 377 -7.50 17.93 19.20
C PRO A 377 -7.60 16.93 18.04
N VAL A 378 -6.60 16.88 17.17
CA VAL A 378 -6.45 15.84 16.13
C VAL A 378 -5.40 14.83 16.59
N LYS A 379 -5.75 13.53 16.62
CA LYS A 379 -4.77 12.49 16.94
C LYS A 379 -3.83 12.25 15.76
N THR A 380 -2.61 11.81 16.04
CA THR A 380 -1.67 11.40 15.00
C THR A 380 -1.16 10.01 15.32
N PHE A 381 -1.47 9.06 14.44
CA PHE A 381 -1.09 7.67 14.59
C PHE A 381 -0.03 7.25 13.57
N VAL A 382 0.78 6.27 13.94
CA VAL A 382 1.59 5.49 13.02
C VAL A 382 1.09 4.05 13.12
N ILE A 383 0.45 3.57 12.06
CA ILE A 383 -0.24 2.27 12.01
C ILE A 383 0.40 1.44 10.89
N PRO A 384 1.14 0.36 11.20
CA PRO A 384 1.68 -0.50 10.15
C PRO A 384 0.56 -1.17 9.35
N THR A 385 0.55 -1.01 8.02
CA THR A 385 -0.52 -1.55 7.16
C THR A 385 -0.49 -3.08 7.10
N ASP A 386 -1.63 -3.73 6.87
CA ASP A 386 -1.71 -5.17 6.60
C ASP A 386 -2.62 -5.40 5.38
N GLU A 387 -2.07 -5.20 4.18
CA GLU A 387 -2.82 -5.31 2.93
C GLU A 387 -3.21 -6.76 2.67
N GLU A 388 -2.30 -7.69 2.98
CA GLU A 388 -2.52 -9.11 2.82
C GLU A 388 -3.66 -9.64 3.69
N LEU A 389 -3.87 -9.11 4.90
CA LEU A 389 -5.03 -9.46 5.72
C LEU A 389 -6.36 -9.01 5.08
N VAL A 390 -6.43 -7.80 4.51
CA VAL A 390 -7.61 -7.35 3.75
C VAL A 390 -7.91 -8.33 2.61
N MET A 391 -6.89 -8.69 1.84
CA MET A 391 -7.04 -9.64 0.74
C MET A 391 -7.51 -11.02 1.22
N THR A 392 -6.99 -11.47 2.36
CA THR A 392 -7.33 -12.74 2.99
C THR A 392 -8.80 -12.75 3.42
N GLU A 393 -9.27 -11.71 4.10
CA GLU A 393 -10.65 -11.58 4.56
C GLU A 393 -11.65 -11.46 3.41
N ASP A 394 -11.34 -10.63 2.41
CA ASP A 394 -12.17 -10.51 1.20
C ASP A 394 -12.28 -11.85 0.45
N THR A 395 -11.15 -12.54 0.28
CA THR A 395 -11.11 -13.87 -0.36
C THR A 395 -11.95 -14.87 0.42
N GLN A 396 -11.79 -14.94 1.74
CA GLN A 396 -12.57 -15.86 2.56
C GLN A 396 -14.07 -15.58 2.45
N ALA A 397 -14.46 -14.30 2.54
CA ALA A 397 -15.86 -13.90 2.52
C ALA A 397 -16.52 -14.18 1.16
N LEU A 398 -15.76 -14.00 0.07
CA LEU A 398 -16.22 -14.37 -1.28
C LEU A 398 -16.50 -15.87 -1.38
N LEU A 399 -15.61 -16.71 -0.84
CA LEU A 399 -15.77 -18.17 -0.90
C LEU A 399 -16.99 -18.68 -0.14
N VAL A 400 -17.32 -18.08 1.00
CA VAL A 400 -18.48 -18.50 1.80
C VAL A 400 -19.75 -17.73 1.45
N GLY A 401 -19.72 -16.87 0.42
CA GLY A 401 -20.87 -16.10 -0.05
C GLY A 401 -21.32 -14.99 0.92
N SER A 402 -20.49 -14.58 1.87
CA SER A 402 -20.80 -13.55 2.86
C SER A 402 -20.22 -12.17 2.51
N TYR A 403 -19.49 -12.05 1.40
CA TYR A 403 -18.85 -10.80 1.02
C TYR A 403 -19.87 -9.70 0.74
N GLN A 404 -19.52 -8.48 1.16
CA GLN A 404 -20.26 -7.25 0.93
C GLN A 404 -19.24 -6.15 0.58
N PRO A 405 -19.67 -5.04 -0.02
CA PRO A 405 -18.81 -3.86 -0.13
C PRO A 405 -18.27 -3.44 1.24
N HIS A 406 -17.07 -2.83 1.28
CA HIS A 406 -16.39 -2.42 2.52
C HIS A 406 -17.23 -1.51 3.45
N THR A 407 -18.27 -0.87 2.91
CA THR A 407 -19.23 -0.04 3.65
C THR A 407 -20.22 -0.87 4.49
N ARG A 408 -20.37 -2.16 4.20
CA ARG A 408 -21.27 -3.09 4.89
C ARG A 408 -20.57 -4.37 5.36
N PHE A 409 -19.33 -4.59 4.97
CA PHE A 409 -18.53 -5.72 5.43
C PHE A 409 -17.84 -5.40 6.75
N SER A 410 -17.84 -6.36 7.67
CA SER A 410 -17.20 -6.25 8.98
C SER A 410 -15.89 -7.01 8.99
N TYR A 411 -14.78 -6.28 8.97
CA TYR A 411 -13.44 -6.86 9.00
C TYR A 411 -13.02 -7.25 10.42
N SER A 412 -12.25 -8.33 10.57
CA SER A 412 -11.76 -8.77 11.89
C SER A 412 -10.94 -7.67 12.58
N PHE A 413 -10.14 -6.93 11.81
CA PHE A 413 -9.31 -5.85 12.31
C PHE A 413 -10.08 -4.58 12.70
N GLN A 414 -11.39 -4.49 12.46
CA GLN A 414 -12.21 -3.37 12.95
C GLN A 414 -12.76 -3.60 14.37
N HIS A 415 -12.49 -4.77 14.97
CA HIS A 415 -12.88 -5.08 16.34
C HIS A 415 -11.78 -4.73 17.36
N ARG A 416 -12.19 -4.47 18.61
CA ARG A 416 -11.28 -4.06 19.70
C ARG A 416 -10.41 -5.19 20.22
N ASP A 417 -10.88 -6.43 20.10
CA ASP A 417 -10.19 -7.66 20.49
C ASP A 417 -9.24 -8.20 19.41
N TYR A 418 -9.16 -7.53 18.26
CA TYR A 418 -8.21 -7.90 17.21
C TYR A 418 -6.77 -7.80 17.69
N VAL A 419 -6.02 -8.87 17.47
CA VAL A 419 -4.58 -8.95 17.70
C VAL A 419 -3.92 -9.53 16.47
N ASN A 420 -2.93 -8.84 15.93
CA ASN A 420 -2.01 -9.44 14.98
C ASN A 420 -0.96 -10.24 15.78
N HIS A 421 -1.09 -11.57 15.80
CA HIS A 421 -0.24 -12.44 16.61
C HIS A 421 1.26 -12.34 16.27
N GLU A 422 1.60 -12.23 14.99
CA GLU A 422 2.99 -12.09 14.56
C GLU A 422 3.61 -10.79 15.10
N ARG A 423 2.87 -9.67 14.98
CA ARG A 423 3.31 -8.38 15.52
C ARG A 423 3.41 -8.39 17.04
N ALA A 424 2.45 -9.02 17.73
CA ALA A 424 2.46 -9.12 19.18
C ALA A 424 3.68 -9.91 19.70
N GLU A 425 4.00 -11.04 19.07
CA GLU A 425 5.20 -11.84 19.38
C GLU A 425 6.48 -11.04 19.14
N ALA A 426 6.58 -10.38 17.97
CA ALA A 426 7.74 -9.56 17.62
C ALA A 426 7.92 -8.35 18.55
N LEU A 427 6.81 -7.71 18.95
CA LEU A 427 6.79 -6.57 19.87
C LEU A 427 7.30 -6.96 21.25
N ALA A 428 6.93 -8.15 21.75
CA ALA A 428 7.41 -8.64 23.04
C ALA A 428 8.93 -8.80 23.07
N HIS A 429 9.55 -9.15 21.94
CA HIS A 429 11.01 -9.16 21.81
C HIS A 429 11.59 -7.75 21.68
N GLU A 430 11.01 -6.90 20.83
CA GLU A 430 11.47 -5.53 20.63
C GLU A 430 11.43 -4.69 21.91
N LEU A 431 10.42 -4.88 22.77
CA LEU A 431 10.31 -4.18 24.05
C LEU A 431 11.41 -4.55 25.06
N LYS A 432 12.05 -5.72 24.91
CA LYS A 432 13.23 -6.07 25.74
C LYS A 432 14.45 -5.25 25.34
N GLU A 433 14.58 -4.94 24.05
CA GLU A 433 15.70 -4.15 23.51
C GLU A 433 15.42 -2.65 23.57
N ARG A 434 14.15 -2.24 23.46
CA ARG A 434 13.67 -0.86 23.38
C ARG A 434 12.47 -0.63 24.30
N PRO A 435 12.61 -0.72 25.64
CA PRO A 435 11.51 -0.59 26.58
C PRO A 435 10.72 0.72 26.47
N GLN A 436 11.39 1.81 26.10
CA GLN A 436 10.79 3.13 25.85
C GLN A 436 9.75 3.15 24.73
N LEU A 437 9.73 2.14 23.84
CA LEU A 437 8.70 2.02 22.81
C LEU A 437 7.30 1.85 23.45
N ALA A 438 7.21 1.27 24.66
CA ALA A 438 5.95 1.12 25.38
C ALA A 438 5.23 2.45 25.65
N GLU A 439 5.97 3.55 25.69
CA GLU A 439 5.43 4.89 25.97
C GLU A 439 4.60 5.46 24.82
N VAL A 440 4.78 4.93 23.60
CA VAL A 440 4.12 5.41 22.39
C VAL A 440 3.12 4.43 21.80
N ILE A 441 3.02 3.20 22.34
CA ILE A 441 2.03 2.23 21.90
C ILE A 441 0.63 2.83 22.12
N ALA A 442 -0.16 2.87 21.06
CA ALA A 442 -1.52 3.38 21.12
C ALA A 442 -2.36 2.43 21.98
N ARG A 443 -3.09 2.99 22.94
CA ARG A 443 -3.98 2.24 23.83
C ARG A 443 -5.41 2.38 23.34
N LEU A 444 -6.16 1.29 23.42
CA LEU A 444 -7.60 1.32 23.17
C LEU A 444 -8.28 2.16 24.27
N PRO A 445 -9.23 3.03 23.92
CA PRO A 445 -9.91 3.91 24.86
C PRO A 445 -10.90 3.20 25.79
#